data_AF-A0A0F3GPI5-F1
#
_entry.id   AF-A0A0F3GPI5-F1
#
_cell.length_a   1.000
_cell.length_b   1.000
_cell.length_c   1.000
_cell.angle_alpha   90.00
_cell.angle_beta   90.00
_cell.angle_gamma   90.00
#
_symmetry.space_group_name_H-M   'P 1'
#
loop_
_entity.id
_entity.type
_entity.pdbx_description
1 polymer ?
#
loop_
_entity_poly.entity_id
_entity_poly.type
_entity_poly.pdbx_seq_one_letter_code
_entity_poly.pdbx_strand_id
1 'polypeptide(L)' 'CESVHDYFRREVIPHVPDAWIDETKTDALDGEVGIVGFEIPFNRHFYVFQPPRPLAEIDSDLKACTDRIKRMIEGLSA' A
#
# COMPACT_ATOMS: atom_id res chain seq x y z
N CYS A 1 11.87 25.23 -17.80
CA CYS A 1 11.54 24.74 -16.45
C CYS A 1 11.26 25.95 -15.57
N GLU A 2 10.13 25.94 -14.89
CA GLU A 2 9.85 26.87 -13.78
C GLU A 2 10.51 26.29 -12.52
N SER A 3 11.11 27.13 -11.67
CA SER A 3 11.69 26.67 -10.41
C SER A 3 10.60 26.46 -9.36
N VAL A 4 10.82 25.55 -8.41
CA VAL A 4 9.89 25.32 -7.28
C VAL A 4 9.59 26.62 -6.52
N HIS A 5 10.58 27.51 -6.44
CA HIS A 5 10.46 28.79 -5.75
C HIS A 5 9.57 29.79 -6.49
N ASP A 6 9.57 29.76 -7.82
CA ASP A 6 8.70 30.62 -8.63
C ASP A 6 7.23 30.19 -8.54
N TYR A 7 6.98 28.89 -8.60
CA TYR A 7 5.67 28.31 -8.38
C TYR A 7 5.14 28.63 -6.96
N PHE A 8 5.99 28.45 -5.95
CA PHE A 8 5.64 28.72 -4.55
C PHE A 8 5.22 30.18 -4.32
N ARG A 9 5.95 31.13 -4.91
CA ARG A 9 5.62 32.56 -4.82
C ARG A 9 4.31 32.93 -5.49
N ARG A 10 3.99 32.29 -6.62
CA ARG A 10 2.80 32.60 -7.42
C ARG A 10 1.54 31.95 -6.89
N GLU A 11 1.63 30.69 -6.49
CA GLU A 11 0.45 29.87 -6.18
C GLU A 11 0.27 29.64 -4.67
N VAL A 12 1.33 29.70 -3.84
CA VAL A 12 1.23 29.38 -2.40
C VAL A 12 1.13 30.64 -1.54
N ILE A 13 2.09 31.57 -1.68
CA ILE A 13 2.15 32.79 -0.83
C ILE A 13 0.86 33.64 -0.86
N PRO A 14 0.16 33.82 -2.02
CA PRO A 14 -1.07 34.61 -2.04
C PRO A 14 -2.22 33.99 -1.23
N HIS A 15 -2.20 32.68 -1.02
CA HIS A 15 -3.23 31.95 -0.27
C HIS A 15 -2.82 31.69 1.18
N VAL A 16 -1.54 31.44 1.44
CA VAL A 16 -1.00 31.17 2.78
C VAL A 16 0.33 31.92 2.95
N PRO A 17 0.30 33.15 3.50
CA PRO A 17 1.49 33.98 3.65
C PRO A 17 2.56 33.40 4.60
N ASP A 18 2.14 32.61 5.58
CA ASP A 18 3.03 31.97 6.56
C ASP A 18 3.61 30.62 6.07
N ALA A 19 3.32 30.25 4.82
CA ALA A 19 3.90 29.06 4.24
C ALA A 19 5.40 29.27 4.00
N TRP A 20 6.18 28.24 4.28
CA TRP A 20 7.61 28.19 4.03
C TRP A 20 7.99 26.82 3.47
N ILE A 21 9.11 26.76 2.74
CA ILE A 21 9.65 25.51 2.21
C ILE A 21 10.69 25.01 3.22
N ASP A 22 10.53 23.77 3.67
CA ASP A 22 11.49 23.14 4.58
C ASP A 22 12.71 22.62 3.79
N GLU A 23 13.74 23.47 3.70
CA GLU A 23 15.02 23.14 3.05
C GLU A 23 15.81 22.03 3.77
N THR A 24 15.39 21.60 4.96
CA THR A 24 16.01 20.45 5.65
C THR A 24 15.55 19.11 5.08
N LYS A 25 14.49 19.10 4.26
CA LYS A 25 13.94 17.91 3.61
C LYS A 25 14.39 17.88 2.16
N THR A 26 15.53 17.23 1.93
CA THR A 26 16.07 17.01 0.59
C THR A 26 15.83 15.58 0.13
N ASP A 27 15.58 15.42 -1.16
CA ASP A 27 15.59 14.12 -1.83
C ASP A 27 17.02 13.53 -1.80
N ALA A 28 17.11 12.19 -1.71
CA ALA A 28 18.37 11.46 -1.75
C ALA A 28 18.86 11.15 -3.19
N LEU A 29 18.01 11.30 -4.21
CA LEU A 29 18.34 11.02 -5.61
C LEU A 29 18.93 12.24 -6.32
N ASP A 30 18.34 13.43 -6.18
CA ASP A 30 18.82 14.66 -6.82
C ASP A 30 19.39 15.71 -5.84
N GLY A 31 19.14 15.55 -4.53
CA GLY A 31 19.64 16.48 -3.51
C GLY A 31 18.87 17.80 -3.44
N GLU A 32 17.81 17.96 -4.23
CA GLU A 32 16.96 19.15 -4.25
C GLU A 32 15.93 19.10 -3.11
N VAL A 33 15.37 20.27 -2.80
CA VAL A 33 14.41 20.42 -1.70
C VAL A 33 13.05 19.83 -2.08
N GLY A 34 12.57 18.86 -1.28
CA GLY A 34 11.33 18.10 -1.49
C GLY A 34 11.53 16.60 -1.34
N ILE A 35 10.46 15.86 -1.02
CA ILE A 35 10.48 14.38 -1.00
C ILE A 35 9.78 13.89 -2.26
N VAL A 36 10.50 13.16 -3.13
CA VAL A 36 9.91 12.56 -4.33
C VAL A 36 9.07 11.35 -3.91
N GLY A 37 7.75 11.49 -4.03
CA GLY A 37 6.81 10.38 -3.87
C GLY A 37 6.80 9.51 -5.13
N PHE A 38 7.20 8.25 -5.02
CA PHE A 38 7.06 7.28 -6.10
C PHE A 38 5.76 6.50 -5.94
N GLU A 39 4.87 6.59 -6.94
CA GLU A 39 3.77 5.64 -7.07
C GLU A 39 4.24 4.44 -7.90
N ILE A 40 4.49 3.31 -7.24
CA ILE A 40 4.75 2.03 -7.93
C ILE A 40 3.40 1.36 -8.17
N PRO A 41 2.93 1.23 -9.43
CA PRO A 41 1.70 0.52 -9.71
C PRO A 41 1.92 -0.98 -9.50
N PHE A 42 1.74 -1.43 -8.25
CA PHE A 42 2.00 -2.82 -7.84
C PHE A 42 1.23 -3.83 -8.70
N ASN A 43 -0.01 -3.50 -9.06
CA ASN A 43 -0.86 -4.34 -9.91
C ASN A 43 -0.33 -4.49 -11.36
N ARG A 44 0.50 -3.57 -11.85
CA ARG A 44 1.04 -3.66 -13.21
C ARG A 44 2.33 -4.49 -13.27
N HIS A 45 3.16 -4.40 -12.24
CA HIS A 45 4.49 -5.04 -12.23
C HIS A 45 4.55 -6.35 -11.44
N PHE A 46 3.68 -6.53 -10.44
CA PHE A 46 3.72 -7.68 -9.54
C PHE A 46 2.46 -8.55 -9.61
N TYR A 47 1.56 -8.29 -10.56
CA TYR A 47 0.40 -9.16 -10.75
C TYR A 47 0.84 -10.48 -11.38
N VAL A 48 1.04 -11.48 -10.52
CA VAL A 48 1.19 -12.88 -10.90
C VAL A 48 -0.20 -13.49 -10.90
N PHE A 49 -0.68 -13.90 -12.07
CA PHE A 49 -1.93 -14.65 -12.18
C PHE A 49 -1.80 -15.96 -11.39
N GLN A 50 -2.54 -16.07 -10.29
CA GLN A 50 -2.68 -17.30 -9.54
C GLN A 50 -3.93 -18.03 -10.02
N PRO A 51 -3.82 -19.20 -10.67
CA PRO A 51 -4.98 -19.99 -11.02
C PRO A 51 -5.72 -20.39 -9.72
N PRO A 52 -7.07 -20.42 -9.75
CA PRO A 52 -7.83 -20.88 -8.61
C PRO A 52 -7.48 -22.33 -8.26
N ARG A 53 -7.49 -22.64 -6.96
CA ARG A 53 -7.20 -23.98 -6.43
C ARG A 53 -8.16 -25.02 -7.04
N PRO A 54 -7.72 -26.26 -7.32
CA PRO A 54 -8.60 -27.33 -7.76
C PRO A 54 -9.77 -27.55 -6.80
N LEU A 55 -10.96 -27.88 -7.33
CA LEU A 55 -12.16 -28.16 -6.51
C LEU A 55 -11.92 -29.28 -5.49
N ALA A 56 -11.16 -30.31 -5.87
CA ALA A 56 -10.83 -31.41 -4.97
C ALA A 56 -10.04 -30.96 -3.72
N GLU A 57 -9.19 -29.94 -3.84
CA GLU A 57 -8.48 -29.38 -2.69
C GLU A 57 -9.42 -28.59 -1.79
N ILE A 58 -10.37 -27.85 -2.36
CA ILE A 58 -11.38 -27.10 -1.62
C ILE A 58 -12.28 -28.06 -0.82
N ASP A 59 -12.73 -29.15 -1.45
CA ASP A 59 -13.55 -30.17 -0.79
C ASP A 59 -12.79 -30.86 0.35
N SER A 60 -11.50 -31.16 0.15
CA SER A 60 -10.64 -31.74 1.18
C SER A 60 -10.45 -30.79 2.36
N ASP A 61 -10.16 -29.51 2.12
CA ASP A 61 -10.04 -28.48 3.16
C ASP A 61 -11.36 -28.31 3.93
N LEU A 62 -12.49 -28.29 3.22
CA LEU A 62 -13.81 -28.13 3.81
C LEU A 62 -14.14 -29.31 4.73
N LYS A 63 -13.83 -30.53 4.29
CA LYS A 63 -14.00 -31.74 5.09
C LYS A 63 -13.11 -31.72 6.33
N ALA A 64 -11.84 -31.37 6.18
CA ALA A 64 -10.90 -31.28 7.29
C ALA A 64 -11.33 -30.23 8.34
N CYS A 65 -11.80 -29.06 7.89
CA CYS A 65 -12.37 -28.03 8.77
C CYS A 65 -13.59 -28.55 9.52
N THR A 66 -14.50 -29.23 8.81
CA THR A 66 -15.72 -29.79 9.42
C THR A 66 -15.40 -30.85 10.47
N ASP A 67 -14.45 -31.75 10.18
CA ASP A 67 -14.02 -32.80 11.12
C ASP A 67 -13.28 -32.23 12.34
N ARG A 68 -12.57 -31.10 12.17
CA ARG A 68 -11.98 -30.37 13.30
C ARG A 68 -13.05 -29.74 14.18
N ILE A 69 -14.07 -29.12 13.59
CA ILE A 69 -15.19 -28.52 14.33
C ILE A 69 -15.95 -29.59 15.11
N LYS A 70 -16.26 -30.73 14.48
CA LYS A 70 -16.93 -31.86 15.15
C LYS A 70 -16.17 -32.33 16.39
N ARG A 71 -14.85 -32.55 16.27
CA ARG A 71 -14.01 -32.96 17.41
C ARG A 71 -14.00 -31.94 18.55
N MET A 72 -14.01 -30.64 18.23
CA MET A 72 -14.07 -29.60 19.26
C MET A 72 -15.42 -29.60 19.99
N ILE A 73 -16.52 -29.81 19.27
CA ILE A 73 -17.85 -29.90 19.86
C ILE A 73 -17.98 -31.15 20.74
N GLU A 74 -17.52 -32.31 20.26
CA GLU A 74 -17.52 -33.56 21.01
C GLU A 74 -16.73 -33.45 22.32
N GLY A 75 -15.56 -32.80 22.29
CA GLY A 75 -14.74 -32.56 23.48
C GLY A 75 -15.30 -31.52 24.46
N LEU A 76 -16.28 -30.72 24.05
CA LEU A 76 -17.00 -29.75 24.90
C LEU A 76 -18.30 -30.33 25.49
N SER A 77 -18.79 -31.43 24.92
CA SER A 77 -20.00 -32.14 25.35
C SER A 77 -19.74 -33.29 26.33
N ALA A 78 -18.50 -33.46 26.79
CA ALA A 78 -18.08 -34.39 27.85
C ALA A 78 -17.70 -33.61 29.12
#